data_AF-A0A0M0HZK1-F1
#
_entry.id   AF-A0A0M0HZK1-F1
#
_cell.length_a   1.000
_cell.length_b   1.000
_cell.length_c   1.000
_cell.angle_alpha   90.00
_cell.angle_beta   90.00
_cell.angle_gamma   90.00
#
_symmetry.space_group_name_H-M   'P 1'
#
loop_
_entity.id
_entity.type
_entity.pdbx_description
1 polymer ?
#
loop_
_entity_poly.entity_id
_entity_poly.type
_entity_poly.pdbx_seq_one_letter_code
_entity_poly.pdbx_strand_id
1 'polypeptide(L)'
;MNLIVNIQKNVRKYGFEMATRQAWKCGIKANLVKRVVGVAKGQIVCVIEGVRPELSTEINNPLHCAEKQGKYVFVGGVVWLPNDLLAPGFPDFMFMHVRNLGPKHKYMTDDELFLNLA
;
A
#
# COMPACT_ATOMS: atom_id res chain seq x y z
N MET A 1 8.52 -2.29 -8.06
CA MET A 1 7.32 -1.61 -8.60
C MET A 1 6.38 -1.25 -7.46
N ASN A 2 5.57 -0.22 -7.69
CA ASN A 2 4.51 0.28 -6.81
C ASN A 2 3.18 -0.36 -7.21
N LEU A 3 2.48 -0.98 -6.26
CA LEU A 3 1.09 -1.39 -6.44
C LEU A 3 0.18 -0.26 -5.94
N ILE A 4 -0.57 0.36 -6.84
CA ILE A 4 -1.53 1.42 -6.51
C ILE A 4 -2.90 0.79 -6.26
N VAL A 5 -3.45 1.05 -5.08
CA VAL A 5 -4.70 0.45 -4.59
C VAL A 5 -5.72 1.54 -4.34
N ASN A 6 -6.89 1.44 -4.99
CA ASN A 6 -8.00 2.33 -4.69
C ASN A 6 -8.73 1.86 -3.44
N ILE A 7 -8.76 2.72 -2.43
CA ILE A 7 -9.43 2.45 -1.17
C ILE A 7 -10.86 2.99 -1.21
N GLN A 8 -11.80 2.20 -0.72
CA GLN A 8 -13.21 2.58 -0.63
C GLN A 8 -13.47 3.60 0.50
N LYS A 9 -14.46 4.47 0.29
CA LYS A 9 -14.76 5.62 1.18
C LYS A 9 -15.09 5.26 2.63
N ASN A 10 -15.56 4.04 2.90
CA ASN A 10 -16.03 3.62 4.23
C ASN A 10 -14.90 3.10 5.13
N VAL A 11 -13.67 3.06 4.62
CA VAL A 11 -12.52 2.57 5.35
C VAL A 11 -11.97 3.69 6.24
N ARG A 12 -11.68 3.39 7.51
CA ARG A 12 -11.13 4.37 8.47
C ARG A 12 -9.61 4.52 8.28
N LYS A 13 -8.99 5.50 8.94
CA LYS A 13 -7.53 5.75 8.90
C LYS A 13 -6.68 4.48 9.03
N TYR A 14 -6.84 3.72 10.12
CA TYR A 14 -6.14 2.43 10.32
C TYR A 14 -6.64 1.33 9.37
N GLY A 15 -7.89 1.45 8.91
CA GLY A 15 -8.44 0.57 7.90
C GLY A 15 -7.78 0.76 6.54
N PHE A 16 -7.27 1.95 6.19
CA PHE A 16 -6.66 2.22 4.89
C PHE A 16 -5.40 1.38 4.70
N GLU A 17 -4.58 1.34 5.74
CA GLU A 17 -3.43 0.46 5.83
C GLU A 17 -3.85 -1.00 5.70
N MET A 18 -4.83 -1.44 6.49
CA MET A 18 -5.32 -2.83 6.44
C MET A 18 -5.93 -3.22 5.09
N ALA A 19 -6.71 -2.33 4.46
CA ALA A 19 -7.30 -2.55 3.14
C ALA A 19 -6.23 -2.62 2.05
N THR A 20 -5.19 -1.80 2.16
CA THR A 20 -4.04 -1.77 1.26
C THR A 20 -3.16 -3.01 1.43
N ARG A 21 -2.99 -3.50 2.67
CA ARG A 21 -2.35 -4.79 3.00
C ARG A 21 -3.10 -5.98 2.39
N GLN A 22 -4.43 -5.91 2.32
CA GLN A 22 -5.25 -6.97 1.74
C GLN A 22 -5.29 -6.97 0.20
N ALA A 23 -4.85 -5.89 -0.44
CA ALA A 23 -4.99 -5.69 -1.88
C ALA A 23 -4.08 -6.57 -2.77
N TRP A 24 -3.34 -7.50 -2.16
CA TRP A 24 -2.35 -8.40 -2.77
C TRP A 24 -2.92 -9.51 -3.67
N LYS A 25 -4.10 -9.32 -4.27
CA LYS A 25 -4.56 -10.09 -5.45
C LYS A 25 -3.80 -9.70 -6.72
N CYS A 26 -2.53 -9.33 -6.56
CA CYS A 26 -1.60 -9.10 -7.64
C CYS A 26 -1.37 -10.44 -8.33
N GLY A 27 -1.68 -10.53 -9.62
CA GLY A 27 -1.37 -11.74 -10.40
C GLY A 27 0.13 -11.95 -10.58
N ILE A 28 0.55 -12.20 -11.81
CA ILE A 28 1.93 -12.63 -12.16
C ILE A 28 3.04 -11.68 -11.68
N LYS A 29 2.74 -10.41 -11.34
CA LYS A 29 3.72 -9.39 -10.94
C LYS A 29 3.85 -9.17 -9.42
N ALA A 30 3.19 -9.97 -8.58
CA ALA A 30 3.25 -9.82 -7.12
C ALA A 30 4.71 -9.83 -6.60
N ASN A 31 5.56 -10.67 -7.19
CA ASN A 31 6.98 -10.79 -6.87
C ASN A 31 7.83 -9.54 -7.15
N LEU A 32 7.32 -8.59 -7.94
CA LEU A 32 8.01 -7.37 -8.33
C LEU A 32 7.54 -6.15 -7.53
N VAL A 33 6.51 -6.32 -6.69
CA VAL A 33 5.98 -5.26 -5.83
C VAL A 33 6.96 -5.02 -4.70
N LYS A 34 7.48 -3.80 -4.60
CA LYS A 34 8.36 -3.35 -3.50
C LYS A 34 7.60 -2.49 -2.49
N ARG A 35 6.52 -1.86 -2.96
CA ARG A 35 5.72 -0.90 -2.22
C ARG A 35 4.26 -1.00 -2.62
N VAL A 36 3.36 -0.87 -1.65
CA VAL A 36 1.93 -0.67 -1.90
C VAL A 36 1.54 0.75 -1.52
N VAL A 37 0.83 1.42 -2.42
CA VAL A 37 0.37 2.80 -2.26
C VAL A 37 -1.15 2.80 -2.25
N GLY A 38 -1.71 3.12 -1.09
CA GLY A 38 -3.14 3.25 -0.87
C GLY A 38 -3.64 4.65 -1.23
N VAL A 39 -4.60 4.72 -2.14
CA VAL A 39 -5.14 5.98 -2.66
C VAL A 39 -6.64 6.08 -2.38
N ALA A 40 -7.07 7.21 -1.82
CA ALA A 40 -8.48 7.54 -1.61
C ALA A 40 -8.82 8.85 -2.31
N LYS A 41 -9.79 8.84 -3.22
CA LYS A 41 -10.17 10.01 -4.04
C LYS A 41 -8.97 10.69 -4.73
N GLY A 42 -8.01 9.89 -5.20
CA GLY A 42 -6.79 10.39 -5.85
C GLY A 42 -5.67 10.81 -4.89
N GLN A 43 -5.91 10.90 -3.58
CA GLN A 43 -4.89 11.26 -2.59
C GLN A 43 -4.21 10.04 -1.99
N ILE A 44 -2.88 10.07 -1.88
CA ILE A 44 -2.11 9.04 -1.17
C ILE A 44 -2.38 9.16 0.33
N VAL A 45 -2.97 8.11 0.90
CA VAL A 45 -3.36 8.08 2.32
C VAL A 45 -2.60 7.03 3.12
N CYS A 46 -1.93 6.10 2.45
CA CYS A 46 -1.11 5.08 3.09
C CYS A 46 -0.02 4.59 2.13
N VAL A 47 1.18 4.37 2.67
CA VAL A 47 2.31 3.80 1.95
C VAL A 47 2.89 2.67 2.78
N ILE A 48 3.09 1.51 2.16
CA ILE A 48 3.67 0.33 2.79
C ILE A 48 4.91 -0.03 1.97
N GLU A 49 6.09 0.15 2.55
CA GLU A 49 7.38 -0.10 1.91
C GLU A 49 7.99 -1.44 2.35
N GLY A 50 8.92 -1.98 1.57
CA GLY A 50 9.63 -3.22 1.92
C GLY A 50 8.76 -4.48 1.82
N VAL A 51 7.73 -4.43 0.98
CA VAL A 51 6.72 -5.49 0.91
C VAL A 51 7.30 -6.71 0.19
N ARG A 52 7.47 -7.83 0.90
CA ARG A 52 8.00 -9.10 0.35
C ARG A 52 6.96 -10.24 0.14
N PRO A 53 6.67 -10.66 -1.11
CA PRO A 53 5.79 -11.81 -1.44
C PRO A 53 6.15 -13.07 -0.65
N GLU A 54 5.38 -13.37 0.37
CA GLU A 54 5.57 -14.53 1.23
C GLU A 54 4.22 -15.13 1.59
N LEU A 55 4.24 -16.42 1.94
CA LEU A 55 3.08 -17.06 2.51
C LEU A 55 2.96 -16.58 3.96
N SER A 56 1.90 -15.82 4.25
CA SER A 56 1.51 -15.56 5.63
C SER A 56 1.11 -16.88 6.29
N THR A 57 1.71 -17.17 7.43
CA THR A 57 1.45 -18.29 8.31
C THR A 57 1.22 -17.75 9.71
N GLU A 58 0.65 -18.55 10.61
CA GLU A 58 0.54 -18.19 12.04
C GLU A 58 1.89 -17.92 12.69
N ILE A 59 2.98 -18.46 12.12
CA ILE A 59 4.35 -18.32 12.61
C ILE A 59 4.93 -16.93 12.26
N ASN A 60 4.68 -16.43 11.05
CA ASN A 60 5.28 -15.18 10.56
C ASN A 60 4.31 -13.98 10.52
N ASN A 61 3.03 -14.19 10.87
CA ASN A 61 2.02 -13.14 10.96
C ASN A 61 1.04 -13.43 12.12
N PRO A 62 1.15 -12.75 13.27
CA PRO A 62 0.26 -12.96 14.42
C PRO A 62 -1.19 -12.53 14.19
N LEU A 63 -1.47 -11.86 13.06
CA LEU A 63 -2.84 -11.52 12.61
C LEU A 63 -3.42 -12.56 11.64
N HIS A 64 -2.67 -13.62 11.33
CA HIS A 64 -3.13 -14.73 10.50
C HIS A 64 -4.19 -15.55 11.25
N CYS A 65 -5.39 -15.66 10.69
CA CYS A 65 -6.39 -16.61 11.15
C CYS A 65 -7.14 -17.20 9.96
N ALA A 66 -7.70 -18.41 10.13
CA ALA A 66 -8.39 -19.17 9.09
C ALA A 66 -9.59 -18.42 8.46
N GLU A 67 -10.21 -17.51 9.20
CA GLU A 67 -11.33 -16.68 8.71
C GLU A 67 -10.87 -15.54 7.79
N LYS A 68 -9.57 -15.28 7.72
CA LYS A 68 -8.96 -14.20 6.94
C LYS A 68 -8.09 -14.76 5.81
N GLN A 69 -8.47 -15.87 5.19
CA GLN A 69 -7.64 -16.51 4.14
C GLN A 69 -7.46 -15.62 2.89
N GLY A 70 -6.20 -15.28 2.62
CA GLY A 70 -5.68 -14.59 1.44
C GLY A 70 -4.14 -14.60 1.51
N LYS A 71 -3.45 -14.62 0.37
CA LYS A 71 -1.97 -14.61 0.34
C LYS A 71 -1.49 -13.18 0.65
N TYR A 72 -0.82 -12.96 1.80
CA TYR A 72 -0.43 -11.63 2.33
C TYR A 72 1.05 -11.51 2.70
N VAL A 73 1.49 -10.26 2.84
CA VAL A 73 2.87 -9.84 3.13
C VAL A 73 2.95 -8.61 4.03
N PHE A 74 4.00 -8.58 4.86
CA PHE A 74 4.45 -7.48 5.74
C PHE A 74 5.67 -6.72 5.17
N VAL A 75 5.84 -5.43 5.47
CA VAL A 75 6.84 -4.82 6.41
C VAL A 75 6.60 -3.29 6.48
N GLY A 76 6.98 -2.65 7.59
CA GLY A 76 6.99 -1.20 7.78
C GLY A 76 6.35 -0.79 9.10
N GLY A 77 5.04 -0.99 9.25
CA GLY A 77 4.30 -0.85 10.53
C GLY A 77 4.30 0.55 11.18
N VAL A 78 5.06 1.49 10.64
CA VAL A 78 5.13 2.86 11.14
C VAL A 78 3.95 3.64 10.54
N VAL A 79 3.12 4.15 11.44
CA VAL A 79 2.05 5.08 11.08
C VAL A 79 2.66 6.46 10.94
N TRP A 80 2.59 7.02 9.74
CA TRP A 80 3.02 8.38 9.46
C TRP A 80 1.83 9.35 9.53
N LEU A 81 2.02 10.47 10.20
CA LEU A 81 1.10 11.59 10.32
C LEU A 81 1.58 12.76 9.46
N PRO A 82 0.68 13.70 9.10
CA PRO A 82 1.09 14.92 8.38
C PRO A 82 2.21 15.70 9.09
N ASN A 83 2.29 15.63 10.42
CA ASN A 83 3.32 16.34 11.19
C ASN A 83 4.69 15.63 11.17
N ASP A 84 4.77 14.41 10.63
CA ASP A 84 6.00 13.61 10.60
C ASP A 84 6.86 13.88 9.35
N LEU A 85 6.55 14.93 8.58
CA LEU A 85 7.24 15.30 7.32
C LEU A 85 8.77 15.37 7.42
N LEU A 86 9.30 15.68 8.60
CA LEU A 86 10.74 15.82 8.84
C LEU A 86 11.38 14.57 9.46
N ALA A 87 10.59 13.53 9.73
CA ALA A 87 11.07 12.31 10.35
C ALA A 87 11.89 11.48 9.34
N PRO A 88 13.05 10.92 9.75
CA PRO A 88 13.82 10.03 8.89
C PRO A 88 12.98 8.86 8.39
N GLY A 89 12.92 8.66 7.08
CA GLY A 89 12.13 7.58 6.45
C GLY A 89 10.68 7.94 6.15
N PHE A 90 10.27 9.20 6.32
CA PHE A 90 8.99 9.68 5.81
C PHE A 90 8.91 9.50 4.28
N PRO A 91 7.86 8.87 3.72
CA PRO A 91 7.79 8.64 2.27
C PRO A 91 7.61 9.93 1.48
N ASP A 92 8.49 10.18 0.51
CA ASP A 92 8.57 11.45 -0.26
C ASP A 92 7.27 11.89 -0.95
N PHE A 93 6.38 10.94 -1.25
CA PHE A 93 5.11 11.17 -1.95
C PHE A 93 3.87 10.96 -1.07
N MET A 94 4.05 10.78 0.25
CA MET A 94 2.93 10.70 1.19
C MET A 94 2.11 11.99 1.11
N PHE A 95 0.78 11.86 1.15
CA PHE A 95 -0.18 12.98 1.04
C PHE A 95 -0.25 13.71 -0.32
N MET A 96 0.51 13.28 -1.33
CA MET A 96 0.39 13.82 -2.69
C MET A 96 -0.84 13.29 -3.45
N HIS A 97 -1.23 13.99 -4.51
CA HIS A 97 -2.32 13.55 -5.38
C HIS A 97 -1.79 12.79 -6.61
N VAL A 98 -2.36 11.63 -6.90
CA VAL A 98 -2.04 10.81 -8.08
C VAL A 98 -3.07 11.10 -9.17
N ARG A 99 -2.62 11.56 -10.33
CA ARG A 99 -3.46 11.85 -11.50
C ARG A 99 -3.82 10.56 -12.26
N ASN A 100 -4.84 10.64 -13.12
CA ASN A 100 -5.24 9.57 -14.05
C ASN A 100 -5.52 8.22 -13.39
N LEU A 101 -6.05 8.25 -12.16
CA LEU A 101 -6.47 7.04 -11.44
C LEU A 101 -7.79 6.51 -11.99
N GLY A 102 -7.72 5.28 -12.52
CA GLY A 102 -8.91 4.50 -12.86
C GLY A 102 -9.37 3.69 -11.64
N PRO A 103 -10.49 2.95 -11.74
CA PRO A 103 -11.07 2.21 -10.61
C PRO A 103 -10.29 0.93 -10.23
N LYS A 104 -9.42 0.41 -11.11
CA LYS A 104 -8.66 -0.83 -10.90
C LYS A 104 -7.31 -0.56 -10.24
N HIS A 105 -6.75 -1.58 -9.59
CA HIS A 105 -5.35 -1.52 -9.12
C HIS A 105 -4.40 -1.35 -10.31
N LYS A 106 -3.32 -0.58 -10.11
CA LYS A 106 -2.31 -0.33 -11.14
C LYS A 106 -0.93 -0.71 -10.61
N TYR A 107 -0.05 -1.12 -11.52
CA TYR A 107 1.39 -1.19 -11.23
C TYR A 107 2.04 0.02 -11.86
N MET A 108 2.94 0.66 -11.12
CA MET A 108 3.76 1.75 -11.62
C MET A 108 5.21 1.50 -11.23
N THR A 109 6.17 1.84 -12.09
CA THR A 109 7.56 2.06 -11.66
C THR A 109 7.63 3.27 -10.74
N ASP A 110 8.80 3.56 -10.17
CA ASP A 110 8.98 4.80 -9.40
C ASP A 110 8.84 6.01 -10.33
N ASP A 111 9.51 6.01 -11.49
CA ASP A 111 9.41 7.09 -12.49
C ASP A 111 7.97 7.34 -12.94
N GLU A 112 7.20 6.28 -13.23
CA GLU A 112 5.79 6.39 -13.61
C GLU A 112 4.94 6.97 -12.48
N LEU A 113 5.19 6.56 -11.23
CA LEU A 113 4.49 7.12 -10.09
C LEU A 113 4.80 8.61 -9.98
N PHE A 114 6.08 8.99 -9.94
CA PHE A 114 6.52 10.38 -9.82
C PHE A 114 6.00 11.27 -10.94
N LEU A 115 5.94 10.78 -12.18
CA LEU A 115 5.36 11.52 -13.30
C LEU A 115 3.86 11.82 -13.13
N ASN A 116 3.14 11.00 -12.36
CA ASN A 116 1.71 11.16 -12.12
C ASN A 116 1.37 11.88 -10.80
N LEU A 117 2.37 12.27 -10.00
CA LEU A 117 2.17 13.04 -8.78
C LEU A 117 1.95 14.54 -9.09
N ALA A 118 1.20 15.19 -8.21
CA ALA A 118 0.77 16.58 -8.32
C ALA A 118 0.73 17.26 -6.97
#